data_AF-A0A8K0KHC3-F1
#
_entry.id   AF-A0A8K0KHC3-F1
#
_cell.length_a   1.000
_cell.length_b   1.000
_cell.length_c   1.000
_cell.angle_alpha   90.00
_cell.angle_beta   90.00
_cell.angle_gamma   90.00
#
_symmetry.space_group_name_H-M   'P 1'
#
loop_
_entity.id
_entity.type
_entity.pdbx_description
1 polymer ?
#
loop_
_entity_poly.entity_id
_entity_poly.type
_entity_poly.pdbx_seq_one_letter_code
_entity_poly.pdbx_strand_id
1 'polypeptide(L)'
;MFFVKLERYVRYSDEIRREGECLKDVDVDVPAAVSLGDTVALRCSFDLEGESLYTVKWYQGKKEFFRYVPKELPPTKVFPLPGVNVDVSDMTLVLLTVFDKRITA
;
A
#
# COMPACT_ATOMS: atom_id res chain seq x y z
N MET A 1 6.90 11.88 -4.47
CA MET A 1 7.06 10.49 -4.96
C MET A 1 6.41 9.55 -3.97
N PHE A 2 5.60 8.61 -4.48
CA PHE A 2 4.91 7.59 -3.68
C PHE A 2 5.62 6.25 -3.81
N PHE A 3 5.58 5.44 -2.76
CA PHE A 3 6.19 4.11 -2.71
C PHE A 3 5.26 3.14 -2.00
N VAL A 4 5.25 1.88 -2.45
CA VAL A 4 4.63 0.78 -1.74
C VAL A 4 5.70 -0.15 -1.18
N LYS A 5 5.51 -0.63 0.04
CA LYS A 5 6.32 -1.69 0.64
C LYS A 5 5.40 -2.87 0.96
N LEU A 6 5.71 -4.02 0.37
CA LEU A 6 5.07 -5.30 0.65
C LEU A 6 6.00 -6.14 1.53
N GLU A 7 5.48 -6.68 2.63
CA GLU A 7 6.20 -7.61 3.51
C GLU A 7 5.37 -8.89 3.63
N ARG A 8 6.03 -10.06 3.62
CA ARG A 8 5.40 -11.38 3.71
C ARG A 8 5.71 -12.07 5.02
N TYR A 9 4.90 -13.07 5.34
CA TYR A 9 5.13 -13.97 6.47
C TYR A 9 5.88 -15.22 5.99
N VAL A 10 7.16 -15.34 6.33
CA VAL A 10 7.92 -16.57 6.05
C VAL A 10 7.52 -17.63 7.07
N ARG A 11 6.90 -18.73 6.64
CA ARG A 11 6.64 -19.88 7.53
C ARG A 11 7.80 -20.87 7.44
N TYR A 12 8.24 -21.36 8.58
CA TYR A 12 9.37 -22.29 8.69
C TYR A 12 9.11 -23.65 8.00
N SER A 13 7.85 -24.01 7.75
CA SER A 13 7.46 -25.26 7.08
C SER A 13 7.65 -25.25 5.56
N ASP A 14 7.81 -24.07 4.95
CA ASP A 14 7.84 -23.91 3.50
C ASP A 14 9.24 -24.24 2.90
N GLU A 15 10.29 -24.32 3.73
CA GLU A 15 11.63 -24.82 3.34
C GLU A 15 11.66 -26.31 2.94
N ILE A 16 10.61 -27.09 3.22
CA ILE A 16 10.58 -28.56 3.01
C ILE A 16 9.76 -28.99 1.78
N ARG A 17 8.97 -28.10 1.15
CA ARG A 17 8.15 -28.44 -0.03
C ARG A 17 8.66 -27.64 -1.25
N ARG A 18 9.20 -28.36 -2.24
CA ARG A 18 9.50 -28.01 -3.66
C ARG A 18 9.58 -26.50 -4.02
N GLU A 19 10.74 -26.08 -4.54
CA GLU A 19 11.00 -24.83 -5.29
C GLU A 19 9.91 -23.73 -5.26
N GLY A 20 10.07 -22.74 -4.38
CA GLY A 20 9.91 -21.32 -4.75
C GLY A 20 8.50 -20.75 -4.91
N GLU A 21 7.54 -21.09 -4.04
CA GLU A 21 6.31 -20.30 -3.90
C GLU A 21 6.64 -19.01 -3.14
N CYS A 22 6.77 -17.92 -3.87
CA CYS A 22 7.18 -16.63 -3.32
C CYS A 22 6.44 -15.55 -4.11
N LEU A 23 5.85 -14.54 -3.45
CA LEU A 23 5.08 -13.50 -4.14
C LEU A 23 5.68 -12.99 -5.46
N LYS A 24 4.85 -13.13 -6.48
CA LYS A 24 5.14 -12.82 -7.88
C LYS A 24 4.22 -11.72 -8.37
N ASP A 25 4.50 -11.25 -9.58
CA ASP A 25 3.66 -10.31 -10.32
C ASP A 25 3.27 -9.08 -9.49
N VAL A 26 4.25 -8.56 -8.75
CA VAL A 26 4.10 -7.29 -8.04
C VAL A 26 4.09 -6.17 -9.05
N ASP A 27 2.91 -5.62 -9.29
CA ASP A 27 2.70 -4.47 -10.15
C ASP A 27 2.16 -3.30 -9.34
N VAL A 28 2.75 -2.12 -9.54
CA VAL A 28 2.43 -0.94 -8.76
C VAL A 28 2.13 0.20 -9.72
N ASP A 29 0.86 0.57 -9.80
CA ASP A 29 0.40 1.68 -10.60
C ASP A 29 0.38 2.95 -9.74
N VAL A 30 1.31 3.85 -10.04
CA VAL A 30 1.50 5.14 -9.37
C VAL A 30 1.77 6.22 -10.42
N PRO A 31 1.00 7.33 -10.41
CA PRO A 31 1.28 8.43 -11.31
C PRO A 31 2.62 9.10 -10.98
N ALA A 32 3.41 9.39 -12.04
CA ALA A 32 4.73 10.02 -11.90
C ALA A 32 4.68 11.40 -11.24
N ALA A 33 3.61 12.16 -11.50
CA ALA A 33 3.33 13.46 -10.90
C ALA A 33 1.81 13.64 -10.74
N VAL A 34 1.41 14.41 -9.73
CA VAL A 34 0.00 14.66 -9.38
C VAL A 34 -0.19 16.15 -9.16
N SER A 35 -1.21 16.75 -9.76
CA SER A 35 -1.51 18.18 -9.57
C SER A 35 -2.34 18.38 -8.30
N LEU A 36 -2.35 19.61 -7.81
CA LEU A 36 -3.18 19.98 -6.66
C LEU A 36 -4.67 19.91 -7.06
N GLY A 37 -5.49 19.31 -6.19
CA GLY A 37 -6.91 19.08 -6.44
C GLY A 37 -7.21 17.77 -7.19
N ASP A 38 -6.19 17.08 -7.72
CA ASP A 38 -6.39 15.83 -8.41
C ASP A 38 -6.67 14.68 -7.42
N THR A 39 -7.56 13.79 -7.84
CA THR A 39 -7.74 12.47 -7.22
C THR A 39 -6.96 11.45 -8.04
N VAL A 40 -6.10 10.70 -7.38
CA VAL A 40 -5.27 9.66 -7.97
C VAL A 40 -5.53 8.33 -7.30
N ALA A 41 -5.61 7.27 -8.11
CA ALA A 41 -5.67 5.92 -7.60
C ALA A 41 -4.24 5.36 -7.50
N LEU A 42 -3.88 4.88 -6.33
CA LEU A 42 -2.70 4.05 -6.12
C LEU A 42 -3.14 2.60 -6.06
N ARG A 43 -2.65 1.78 -6.99
CA ARG A 43 -3.00 0.36 -7.05
C ARG A 43 -1.74 -0.47 -6.87
N CYS A 44 -1.86 -1.50 -6.02
CA CYS A 44 -0.83 -2.51 -5.86
C CYS A 44 -1.47 -3.86 -6.13
N SER A 45 -0.98 -4.57 -7.15
CA SER A 45 -1.41 -5.90 -7.54
C SER A 45 -0.28 -6.87 -7.20
N PHE A 46 -0.59 -8.01 -6.59
CA PHE A 46 0.41 -9.02 -6.27
C PHE A 46 -0.21 -10.41 -6.16
N ASP A 47 0.53 -11.45 -6.56
CA ASP A 47 0.17 -12.85 -6.30
C ASP A 47 0.96 -13.37 -5.11
N LEU A 48 0.29 -13.95 -4.12
CA LEU A 48 0.93 -14.53 -2.93
C LEU A 48 1.35 -15.99 -3.13
N GLU A 49 0.89 -16.67 -4.20
CA GLU A 49 1.20 -18.07 -4.50
C GLU A 49 1.15 -19.03 -3.29
N GLY A 50 0.18 -18.83 -2.39
CA GLY A 50 0.03 -19.66 -1.18
C GLY A 50 0.73 -19.15 0.08
N GLU A 51 1.60 -18.14 -0.03
CA GLU A 51 2.15 -17.42 1.11
C GLU A 51 1.11 -16.50 1.77
N SER A 52 1.39 -16.05 3.00
CA SER A 52 0.55 -15.07 3.70
C SER A 52 1.20 -13.69 3.70
N LEU A 53 0.46 -12.68 3.26
CA LEU A 53 0.88 -11.29 3.35
C LEU A 53 1.02 -10.89 4.83
N TYR A 54 2.14 -10.25 5.18
CA TYR A 54 2.33 -9.67 6.50
C TYR A 54 1.76 -8.25 6.54
N THR A 55 2.17 -7.38 5.61
CA THR A 55 1.64 -6.01 5.53
C THR A 55 1.89 -5.34 4.17
N VAL A 56 1.00 -4.42 3.80
CA VAL A 56 1.18 -3.42 2.73
C VAL A 56 1.30 -2.05 3.37
N LYS A 57 2.32 -1.28 3.01
CA LYS A 57 2.50 0.09 3.51
C LYS A 57 2.71 1.04 2.35
N TRP A 58 1.97 2.14 2.34
CA TRP A 58 2.16 3.21 1.37
C TRP A 58 2.85 4.43 1.99
N TYR A 59 3.79 5.00 1.25
CA TYR A 59 4.64 6.10 1.68
C TYR A 59 4.62 7.24 0.68
N GLN A 60 4.65 8.48 1.17
CA GLN A 60 5.03 9.66 0.39
C GLN A 60 6.40 10.12 0.90
N GLY A 61 7.44 9.96 0.08
CA GLY A 61 8.82 10.14 0.53
C GLY A 61 9.16 9.20 1.69
N LYS A 62 9.33 9.73 2.90
CA LYS A 62 9.64 8.97 4.13
C LYS A 62 8.46 8.80 5.08
N LYS A 63 7.27 9.28 4.72
CA LYS A 63 6.09 9.30 5.61
C LYS A 63 5.10 8.21 5.21
N GLU A 64 4.81 7.30 6.13
CA GLU A 64 3.71 6.32 6.01
C GLU A 64 2.39 7.08 6.09
N PHE A 65 1.47 6.82 5.16
CA PHE A 65 0.13 7.40 5.17
C PHE A 65 -0.99 6.36 5.15
N PHE A 66 -0.68 5.13 4.73
CA PHE A 66 -1.61 4.01 4.79
C PHE A 66 -0.86 2.72 5.10
N ARG A 67 -1.52 1.85 5.87
CA ARG A 67 -1.07 0.49 6.13
C ARG A 67 -2.25 -0.49 6.12
N TYR A 68 -2.04 -1.65 5.50
CA TYR A 68 -2.90 -2.82 5.59
C TYR A 68 -2.14 -3.99 6.27
N VAL A 69 -2.74 -4.60 7.29
CA VAL A 69 -2.25 -5.76 8.02
C VAL A 69 -3.41 -6.76 8.16
N PRO A 70 -3.46 -7.84 7.36
CA PRO A 70 -4.59 -8.78 7.34
C PRO A 70 -4.94 -9.38 8.71
N LYS A 71 -3.94 -9.50 9.59
CA LYS A 71 -4.06 -10.13 10.91
C LYS A 71 -4.50 -9.16 12.03
N GLU A 72 -4.63 -7.86 11.75
CA GLU A 72 -5.08 -6.86 12.72
C GLU A 72 -6.59 -6.57 12.60
N LEU A 73 -7.19 -6.05 13.66
CA LEU A 73 -8.57 -5.57 13.69
C LEU A 73 -8.59 -4.13 14.25
N PRO A 74 -8.92 -3.10 13.44
CA PRO A 74 -9.21 -3.15 12.01
C PRO A 74 -7.95 -3.46 11.17
N PRO A 75 -8.10 -4.08 9.99
CA PRO A 75 -6.97 -4.50 9.17
C PRO A 75 -6.30 -3.34 8.42
N THR A 76 -6.93 -2.16 8.39
CA THR A 76 -6.42 -0.96 7.71
C THR A 76 -6.18 0.16 8.72
N LYS A 77 -5.10 0.91 8.52
CA LYS A 77 -4.76 2.09 9.29
C LYS A 77 -4.34 3.23 8.38
N VAL A 78 -5.01 4.37 8.51
CA VAL A 78 -4.67 5.62 7.82
C VAL A 78 -3.89 6.51 8.78
N PHE A 79 -2.76 7.03 8.31
CA PHE A 79 -1.96 7.99 9.05
C PHE A 79 -2.14 9.37 8.42
N PRO A 80 -2.46 10.41 9.20
CA PRO A 80 -2.63 11.75 8.67
C PRO A 80 -1.39 12.22 7.93
N LEU A 81 -1.53 12.41 6.63
CA LEU A 81 -0.53 13.00 5.78
C LEU A 81 -1.06 14.36 5.36
N PRO A 82 -0.50 15.48 5.85
CA PRO A 82 -1.10 16.76 5.56
C PRO A 82 -1.10 16.99 4.04
N GLY A 83 -2.18 17.59 3.52
CA GLY A 83 -2.39 17.84 2.10
C GLY A 83 -2.75 16.60 1.28
N VAL A 84 -3.09 15.48 1.94
CA VAL A 84 -3.55 14.25 1.29
C VAL A 84 -4.71 13.69 2.09
N ASN A 85 -5.85 13.45 1.45
CA ASN A 85 -6.88 12.57 2.01
C ASN A 85 -6.72 11.19 1.40
N VAL A 86 -6.84 10.18 2.26
CA VAL A 86 -6.76 8.78 1.89
C VAL A 86 -8.17 8.21 2.00
N ASP A 87 -8.71 7.77 0.88
CA ASP A 87 -9.92 6.96 0.84
C ASP A 87 -9.55 5.53 0.44
N VAL A 88 -10.15 4.57 1.11
CA VAL A 88 -9.77 3.16 1.02
C VAL A 88 -10.99 2.42 0.51
N SER A 89 -10.95 2.04 -0.77
CA SER A 89 -12.03 1.23 -1.33
C SER A 89 -11.84 -0.25 -1.01
N ASP A 90 -10.59 -0.75 -1.02
CA ASP A 90 -10.25 -2.17 -0.85
C ASP A 90 -8.82 -2.41 -0.33
N MET A 91 -8.43 -3.68 -0.17
CA MET A 91 -7.09 -4.11 0.28
C MET A 91 -5.94 -3.70 -0.66
N THR A 92 -6.22 -3.56 -1.95
CA THR A 92 -5.23 -3.35 -3.03
C THR A 92 -5.35 -2.00 -3.73
N LEU A 93 -6.41 -1.24 -3.47
CA LEU A 93 -6.66 0.06 -4.08
C LEU A 93 -6.82 1.15 -3.02
N VAL A 94 -5.95 2.15 -3.10
CA VAL A 94 -5.96 3.33 -2.24
C VAL A 94 -6.19 4.55 -3.11
N LEU A 95 -7.29 5.27 -2.89
CA LEU A 95 -7.57 6.54 -3.55
C LEU A 95 -6.97 7.68 -2.72
N LEU A 96 -6.17 8.51 -3.36
CA LEU A 96 -5.61 9.71 -2.75
C LEU A 96 -6.19 10.94 -3.41
N THR A 97 -6.63 11.90 -2.62
CA THR A 97 -6.91 13.25 -3.11
C THR A 97 -5.87 14.19 -2.54
N VAL A 98 -5.15 14.90 -3.42
CA VAL A 98 -4.08 15.82 -3.03
C VAL A 98 -4.64 17.24 -2.91
N PHE A 99 -4.43 17.87 -1.76
CA PHE A 99 -4.89 19.23 -1.46
C PHE A 99 -3.72 20.16 -1.19
N ASP A 100 -3.88 21.44 -1.55
CA ASP A 100 -2.92 22.47 -1.17
C ASP A 100 -3.08 22.85 0.31
N LYS A 101 -2.00 22.76 1.08
CA LYS A 101 -1.95 23.21 2.48
C LYS A 101 -1.97 24.73 2.61
N ARG A 102 -1.67 25.46 1.54
CA ARG A 102 -1.61 26.92 1.53
C ARG A 102 -3.00 27.57 1.45
N ILE A 103 -4.05 26.78 1.22
CA ILE A 103 -5.41 27.30 1.00
C ILE A 103 -6.30 27.19 2.26
N THR A 104 -5.95 26.37 3.25
CA THR A 104 -6.57 26.43 4.59
C THR A 104 -5.84 27.44 5.47
N ALA A 105 -6.24 28.71 5.32
CA ALA A 105 -5.96 29.80 6.25
C ALA A 105 -7.10 29.95 7.26
#